data_AF-A0A7S0WTT9-F1
#
_entry.id   AF-A0A7S0WTT9-F1
#
_cell.length_a   1.000
_cell.length_b   1.000
_cell.length_c   1.000
_cell.angle_alpha   90.00
_cell.angle_beta   90.00
_cell.angle_gamma   90.00
#
_symmetry.space_group_name_H-M   'P 1'
#
loop_
_entity.id
_entity.type
_entity.pdbx_description
1 polymer ?
#
loop_
_entity_poly.entity_id
_entity_poly.type
_entity_poly.pdbx_seq_one_letter_code
_entity_poly.pdbx_strand_id
1 'polypeptide(L)'
;EGFQAAPKLLKILRLIRLIKLTRVLRLQKMNAVINKVLPVTFVQLVKMAVFVMLLAHYVACGFYFVAVLAQEDGNGTWIENYTSQHNPVEEYSTSYLYVMTVYWAFTTITTVGYGDIIPVRQAERVYAVCAMYLGVATMSAVTGKLTAILAQFNQNENIARQR
;
A
#
# COMPACT_ATOMS: atom_id res chain seq x y z
N GLU A 1 3.09 3.54 -35.64
CA GLU A 1 3.56 3.48 -34.24
C GLU A 1 2.72 4.29 -33.22
N GLY A 2 1.70 5.08 -33.63
CA GLY A 2 0.92 5.92 -32.70
C GLY A 2 -0.27 5.28 -31.96
N PHE A 3 -0.70 4.06 -32.33
CA PHE A 3 -1.97 3.49 -31.84
C PHE A 3 -1.85 2.63 -30.56
N GLN A 4 -0.64 2.18 -30.20
CA GLN A 4 -0.41 1.37 -28.98
C GLN A 4 -0.28 2.19 -27.68
N ALA A 5 -0.12 3.52 -27.77
CA ALA A 5 0.00 4.41 -26.61
C ALA A 5 -1.36 4.79 -25.98
N ALA A 6 -2.44 4.74 -26.77
CA ALA A 6 -3.79 5.13 -26.34
C ALA A 6 -4.36 4.30 -25.16
N PRO A 7 -4.26 2.96 -25.12
CA PRO A 7 -4.76 2.19 -23.98
C PRO A 7 -3.93 2.42 -22.70
N LYS A 8 -2.63 2.71 -22.83
CA LYS A 8 -1.72 3.01 -21.70
C LYS A 8 -2.06 4.34 -21.05
N LEU A 9 -2.33 5.37 -21.85
CA LEU A 9 -2.75 6.71 -21.40
C LEU A 9 -4.12 6.69 -20.69
N LEU A 10 -5.11 5.96 -21.20
CA LEU A 10 -6.43 5.86 -20.57
C LEU A 10 -6.39 5.20 -19.18
N LYS A 11 -5.50 4.22 -18.99
CA LYS A 11 -5.29 3.58 -17.68
C LYS A 11 -4.55 4.52 -16.71
N ILE A 12 -3.58 5.32 -17.18
CA ILE A 12 -2.91 6.37 -16.39
C ILE A 12 -3.89 7.48 -15.97
N LEU A 13 -4.84 7.86 -16.83
CA LEU A 13 -5.90 8.82 -16.47
C LEU A 13 -6.78 8.34 -15.30
N ARG A 14 -6.85 7.03 -15.02
CA ARG A 14 -7.54 6.53 -13.80
C ARG A 14 -6.75 6.85 -12.52
N LEU A 15 -5.42 6.99 -12.58
CA LEU A 15 -4.58 7.43 -11.44
C LEU A 15 -4.83 8.91 -11.09
N ILE A 16 -5.42 9.71 -11.97
CA ILE A 16 -5.89 11.06 -11.63
C ILE A 16 -6.97 11.00 -10.53
N ARG A 17 -7.68 9.87 -10.39
CA ARG A 17 -8.63 9.69 -9.26
C ARG A 17 -7.93 9.69 -7.91
N LEU A 18 -6.61 9.48 -7.85
CA LEU A 18 -5.84 9.55 -6.60
C LEU A 18 -5.73 10.99 -6.09
N ILE A 19 -5.92 11.99 -6.96
CA ILE A 19 -6.09 13.39 -6.55
C ILE A 19 -7.28 13.53 -5.59
N LYS A 20 -8.27 12.62 -5.60
CA LYS A 20 -9.35 12.62 -4.59
C LYS A 20 -8.84 12.37 -3.16
N LEU A 21 -7.65 11.79 -2.97
CA LEU A 21 -7.00 11.72 -1.65
C LEU A 21 -6.65 13.09 -1.08
N THR A 22 -6.60 14.16 -1.89
CA THR A 22 -6.53 15.54 -1.37
C THR A 22 -7.73 15.85 -0.45
N ARG A 23 -8.85 15.12 -0.57
CA ARG A 23 -9.94 15.19 0.42
C ARG A 23 -9.51 14.71 1.81
N VAL A 24 -8.54 13.79 1.94
CA VAL A 24 -7.97 13.39 3.24
C VAL A 24 -7.24 14.58 3.90
N LEU A 25 -6.65 15.49 3.13
CA LEU A 25 -6.11 16.75 3.68
C LEU A 25 -7.21 17.64 4.27
N ARG A 26 -8.47 17.52 3.80
CA ARG A 26 -9.61 18.22 4.43
C ARG A 26 -9.93 17.65 5.81
N LEU A 27 -9.63 16.38 6.09
CA LEU A 27 -9.75 15.82 7.45
C LEU A 27 -8.77 16.48 8.43
N GLN A 28 -7.67 17.08 7.95
CA GLN A 28 -6.79 17.88 8.81
C GLN A 28 -7.49 19.12 9.38
N LYS A 29 -8.48 19.67 8.66
CA LYS A 29 -9.29 20.80 9.16
C LYS A 29 -10.25 20.37 10.27
N MET A 30 -10.60 19.08 10.35
CA MET A 30 -11.45 18.52 11.39
C MET A 30 -10.68 18.11 12.65
N ASN A 31 -9.34 18.16 12.64
CA ASN A 31 -8.51 17.83 13.81
C ASN A 31 -8.92 18.61 15.06
N ALA A 32 -9.33 19.88 14.91
CA ALA A 32 -9.76 20.71 16.04
C ALA A 32 -11.06 20.23 16.70
N VAL A 33 -11.95 19.58 15.94
CA VAL A 33 -13.19 18.99 16.45
C VAL A 33 -12.92 17.61 17.03
N ILE A 34 -12.13 16.79 16.33
CA ILE A 34 -11.80 15.42 16.74
C ILE A 34 -11.01 15.41 18.06
N ASN A 35 -10.07 16.34 18.25
CA ASN A 35 -9.28 16.46 19.49
C ASN A 35 -10.13 16.78 20.73
N LYS A 36 -11.40 17.18 20.58
CA LYS A 36 -12.32 17.39 21.70
C LYS A 36 -13.02 16.11 22.16
N VAL A 37 -13.08 15.09 21.31
CA VAL A 37 -13.83 13.84 21.55
C VAL A 37 -12.89 12.66 21.74
N LEU A 38 -11.75 12.64 21.04
CA LEU A 38 -10.78 11.56 21.08
C LEU A 38 -9.42 12.05 21.58
N PRO A 39 -8.66 11.22 22.32
CA PRO A 39 -7.32 11.56 22.72
C PRO A 39 -6.42 11.69 21.49
N VAL A 40 -5.57 12.72 21.48
CA VAL A 40 -4.71 13.06 20.34
C VAL A 40 -3.81 11.90 19.92
N THR A 41 -3.33 11.10 20.88
CA THR A 41 -2.52 9.88 20.64
C THR A 41 -3.27 8.85 19.81
N PHE A 42 -4.55 8.58 20.11
CA PHE A 42 -5.39 7.66 19.34
C PHE A 42 -5.59 8.16 17.90
N VAL A 43 -5.85 9.45 17.72
CA VAL A 43 -5.99 10.07 16.40
C VAL A 43 -4.73 9.92 15.56
N GLN A 44 -3.55 10.08 16.18
CA GLN A 44 -2.27 9.88 15.51
C GLN A 44 -2.06 8.43 15.04
N LEU A 45 -2.39 7.44 15.89
CA LEU A 45 -2.32 6.03 15.53
C LEU A 45 -3.26 5.69 14.37
N VAL A 46 -4.51 6.14 14.43
CA VAL A 46 -5.50 5.93 13.35
C VAL A 46 -5.02 6.57 12.05
N LYS A 47 -4.48 7.79 12.10
CA LYS A 47 -3.93 8.48 10.92
C LYS A 47 -2.79 7.70 10.28
N MET A 48 -1.92 7.10 11.09
CA MET A 48 -0.82 6.26 10.60
C MET A 48 -1.34 4.95 9.98
N ALA A 49 -2.28 4.27 10.65
CA ALA A 49 -2.88 3.05 10.13
C ALA A 49 -3.57 3.29 8.77
N VAL A 50 -4.38 4.36 8.66
CA VAL A 50 -5.02 4.74 7.40
C VAL A 50 -3.98 5.05 6.31
N PHE A 51 -2.87 5.71 6.64
CA PHE A 51 -1.80 5.97 5.68
C PHE A 51 -1.17 4.67 5.15
N VAL A 52 -0.87 3.71 6.04
CA VAL A 52 -0.30 2.40 5.65
C VAL A 52 -1.30 1.61 4.78
N MET A 53 -2.58 1.56 5.18
CA MET A 53 -3.63 0.90 4.41
C MET A 53 -3.77 1.47 2.99
N LEU A 54 -3.74 2.80 2.87
CA LEU A 54 -3.82 3.47 1.57
C LEU A 54 -2.57 3.22 0.72
N LEU A 55 -1.39 3.27 1.33
CA LEU A 55 -0.14 2.94 0.64
C LEU A 55 -0.16 1.50 0.12
N ALA A 56 -0.59 0.54 0.95
CA ALA A 56 -0.74 -0.85 0.56
C ALA A 56 -1.70 -1.02 -0.61
N HIS A 57 -2.84 -0.31 -0.61
CA HIS A 57 -3.75 -0.28 -1.75
C HIS A 57 -3.08 0.23 -3.04
N TYR A 58 -2.29 1.31 -2.97
CA TYR A 58 -1.57 1.83 -4.14
C TYR A 58 -0.49 0.89 -4.65
N VAL A 59 0.27 0.30 -3.74
CA VAL A 59 1.30 -0.68 -4.07
C VAL A 59 0.65 -1.93 -4.71
N ALA A 60 -0.47 -2.40 -4.16
CA ALA A 60 -1.23 -3.52 -4.72
C ALA A 60 -1.76 -3.22 -6.14
N CYS A 61 -2.44 -2.08 -6.31
CA CYS A 61 -2.98 -1.70 -7.61
C CYS A 61 -1.87 -1.47 -8.65
N GLY A 62 -0.73 -0.91 -8.24
CA GLY A 62 0.43 -0.76 -9.12
C GLY A 62 1.04 -2.09 -9.53
N PHE A 63 1.17 -3.04 -8.59
CA PHE A 63 1.68 -4.38 -8.89
C PHE A 63 0.76 -5.15 -9.85
N TYR A 64 -0.56 -5.11 -9.61
CA TYR A 64 -1.56 -5.66 -10.53
C TYR A 64 -1.46 -5.00 -11.92
N PHE A 65 -1.34 -3.68 -11.96
CA PHE A 65 -1.25 -2.92 -13.20
C PHE A 65 -0.01 -3.28 -14.02
N VAL A 66 1.16 -3.44 -13.37
CA VAL A 66 2.40 -3.86 -14.03
C VAL A 66 2.26 -5.26 -14.62
N ALA A 67 1.61 -6.19 -13.91
CA ALA A 67 1.35 -7.54 -14.43
C ALA A 67 0.46 -7.50 -15.69
N VAL A 68 -0.65 -6.75 -15.65
CA VAL A 68 -1.54 -6.60 -16.81
C VAL A 68 -0.82 -5.98 -18.02
N LEU A 69 0.10 -5.03 -17.80
CA LEU A 69 0.89 -4.47 -18.90
C LEU A 69 1.91 -5.47 -19.47
N ALA A 70 2.52 -6.29 -18.62
CA ALA A 70 3.51 -7.28 -19.03
C ALA A 70 2.88 -8.51 -19.73
N GLN A 71 1.58 -8.73 -19.55
CA GLN A 71 0.82 -9.79 -20.23
C GLN A 71 0.71 -9.57 -21.75
N GLU A 72 0.78 -8.31 -22.22
CA GLU A 72 0.76 -7.98 -23.65
C GLU A 72 2.01 -8.53 -24.39
N ASP A 73 3.08 -8.87 -23.67
CA ASP A 73 4.37 -9.35 -24.21
C ASP A 73 4.49 -10.89 -24.27
N GLY A 74 3.38 -11.64 -24.13
CA GLY A 74 3.29 -13.08 -24.48
C GLY A 74 3.96 -14.12 -23.56
N ASN A 75 4.75 -13.72 -22.57
CA ASN A 75 5.28 -14.61 -21.52
C ASN A 75 4.67 -14.31 -20.14
N GLY A 76 4.45 -15.35 -19.34
CA GLY A 76 3.68 -15.28 -18.10
C GLY A 76 4.12 -14.24 -17.08
N THR A 77 3.11 -13.73 -16.38
CA THR A 77 3.21 -12.76 -15.27
C THR A 77 3.17 -13.50 -13.93
N TRP A 78 3.29 -12.80 -12.82
CA TRP A 78 3.05 -13.43 -11.51
C TRP A 78 1.65 -14.06 -11.41
N ILE A 79 0.63 -13.47 -12.07
CA ILE A 79 -0.75 -13.96 -12.10
C ILE A 79 -0.79 -15.32 -12.78
N GLU A 80 -0.22 -15.42 -13.98
CA GLU A 80 -0.21 -16.66 -14.76
C GLU A 80 0.60 -17.75 -14.06
N ASN A 81 1.76 -17.40 -13.50
CA ASN A 81 2.55 -18.33 -12.71
C ASN A 81 1.77 -18.83 -11.48
N TYR A 82 1.10 -17.95 -10.76
CA TYR A 82 0.28 -18.33 -9.60
C TYR A 82 -0.89 -19.24 -10.00
N THR A 83 -1.64 -18.89 -11.05
CA THR A 83 -2.74 -19.68 -11.59
C THR A 83 -2.27 -21.06 -12.07
N SER A 84 -1.16 -21.13 -12.80
CA SER A 84 -0.62 -22.40 -13.29
C SER A 84 -0.24 -23.39 -12.18
N GLN A 85 0.19 -22.87 -11.02
CA GLN A 85 0.63 -23.67 -9.89
C GLN A 85 -0.53 -24.15 -9.01
N HIS A 86 -1.63 -23.39 -8.94
CA HIS A 86 -2.74 -23.67 -8.01
C HIS A 86 -3.99 -24.22 -8.70
N ASN A 87 -4.45 -23.57 -9.76
CA ASN A 87 -5.63 -24.01 -10.51
C ASN A 87 -5.55 -23.57 -11.99
N PRO A 88 -4.90 -24.37 -12.87
CA PRO A 88 -4.62 -23.97 -14.25
C PRO A 88 -5.86 -23.92 -15.15
N VAL A 89 -7.03 -24.40 -14.69
CA VAL A 89 -8.25 -24.50 -15.49
C VAL A 89 -9.20 -23.33 -15.25
N GLU A 90 -9.08 -22.64 -14.11
CA GLU A 90 -9.99 -21.56 -13.72
C GLU A 90 -9.31 -20.19 -13.71
N GLU A 91 -9.95 -19.24 -14.39
CA GLU A 91 -9.57 -17.84 -14.27
C GLU A 91 -10.08 -17.27 -12.95
N TYR A 92 -9.17 -16.71 -12.14
CA TYR A 92 -9.56 -16.07 -10.89
C TYR A 92 -10.31 -14.77 -11.13
N SER A 93 -11.39 -14.56 -10.36
CA SER A 93 -12.13 -13.30 -10.39
C SER A 93 -11.27 -12.08 -10.04
N THR A 94 -11.60 -10.91 -10.59
CA THR A 94 -10.87 -9.66 -10.30
C THR A 94 -10.84 -9.31 -8.81
N SER A 95 -11.91 -9.65 -8.07
CA SER A 95 -11.96 -9.45 -6.61
C SER A 95 -10.96 -10.34 -5.87
N TYR A 96 -10.81 -11.60 -6.28
CA TYR A 96 -9.83 -12.51 -5.72
C TYR A 96 -8.40 -12.00 -5.96
N LEU A 97 -8.08 -11.62 -7.21
CA LEU A 97 -6.78 -11.06 -7.57
C LEU A 97 -6.48 -9.74 -6.85
N TYR A 98 -7.51 -8.92 -6.61
CA TYR A 98 -7.37 -7.71 -5.79
C TYR A 98 -6.98 -8.05 -4.34
N VAL A 99 -7.66 -9.01 -3.71
CA VAL A 99 -7.31 -9.43 -2.34
C VAL A 99 -5.88 -9.98 -2.29
N MET A 100 -5.48 -10.79 -3.28
CA MET A 100 -4.13 -11.35 -3.36
C MET A 100 -3.04 -10.28 -3.55
N THR A 101 -3.28 -9.28 -4.39
CA THR A 101 -2.32 -8.18 -4.57
C THR A 101 -2.23 -7.26 -3.37
N VAL A 102 -3.34 -7.04 -2.64
CA VAL A 102 -3.33 -6.33 -1.35
C VAL A 102 -2.54 -7.13 -0.32
N TYR A 103 -2.76 -8.43 -0.22
CA TYR A 103 -1.99 -9.32 0.63
C TYR A 103 -0.48 -9.24 0.33
N TRP A 104 -0.09 -9.34 -0.95
CA TRP A 104 1.30 -9.18 -1.38
C TRP A 104 1.88 -7.81 -1.00
N ALA A 105 1.10 -6.74 -1.15
CA ALA A 105 1.54 -5.40 -0.77
C ALA A 105 1.75 -5.28 0.74
N PHE A 106 0.87 -5.87 1.55
CA PHE A 106 1.04 -5.90 3.01
C PHE A 106 2.30 -6.68 3.39
N THR A 107 2.45 -7.91 2.91
CA THR A 107 3.62 -8.76 3.26
C THR A 107 4.93 -8.15 2.80
N THR A 108 4.92 -7.37 1.71
CA THR A 108 6.09 -6.61 1.25
C THR A 108 6.36 -5.38 2.12
N ILE A 109 5.34 -4.56 2.41
CA ILE A 109 5.49 -3.33 3.21
C ILE A 109 5.91 -3.66 4.65
N THR A 110 5.32 -4.70 5.24
CA THR A 110 5.65 -5.16 6.60
C THR A 110 6.88 -6.06 6.64
N THR A 111 7.57 -6.21 5.51
CA THR A 111 8.81 -7.00 5.37
C THR A 111 8.70 -8.46 5.81
N VAL A 112 7.50 -9.05 5.73
CA VAL A 112 7.25 -10.47 6.04
C VAL A 112 7.68 -11.37 4.88
N GLY A 113 7.22 -11.05 3.66
CA GLY A 113 7.67 -11.70 2.42
C GLY A 113 7.59 -13.23 2.40
N TYR A 114 6.40 -13.83 2.52
CA TYR A 114 6.24 -15.30 2.52
C TYR A 114 6.76 -16.00 1.24
N GLY A 115 6.78 -15.30 0.10
CA GLY A 115 7.31 -15.83 -1.16
C GLY A 115 6.33 -16.70 -1.96
N ASP A 116 5.05 -16.68 -1.60
CA ASP A 116 3.95 -17.32 -2.33
C ASP A 116 3.54 -16.55 -3.60
N ILE A 117 3.67 -15.24 -3.60
CA ILE A 117 3.52 -14.38 -4.78
C ILE A 117 4.86 -13.71 -5.08
N ILE A 118 5.46 -14.09 -6.22
CA ILE A 118 6.78 -13.59 -6.64
C ILE A 118 6.72 -12.92 -8.02
N PRO A 119 7.46 -11.81 -8.23
CA PRO A 119 7.55 -11.18 -9.54
C PRO A 119 8.34 -12.07 -10.51
N VAL A 120 7.74 -12.36 -11.66
CA VAL A 120 8.33 -13.23 -12.68
C VAL A 120 9.08 -12.39 -13.71
N ARG A 121 8.46 -11.30 -14.18
CA ARG A 121 8.99 -10.43 -15.23
C ARG A 121 9.96 -9.37 -14.67
N GLN A 122 10.87 -8.89 -15.52
CA GLN A 122 11.80 -7.81 -15.14
C GLN A 122 11.07 -6.55 -14.67
N ALA A 123 9.99 -6.14 -15.35
CA ALA A 123 9.17 -5.00 -14.95
C ALA A 123 8.54 -5.18 -13.56
N GLU A 124 8.03 -6.38 -13.27
CA GLU A 124 7.48 -6.74 -11.95
C GLU A 124 8.56 -6.72 -10.87
N ARG A 125 9.79 -7.20 -11.18
CA ARG A 125 10.92 -7.19 -10.25
C ARG A 125 11.38 -5.78 -9.93
N VAL A 126 11.50 -4.91 -10.93
CA VAL A 126 11.83 -3.49 -10.72
C VAL A 126 10.76 -2.83 -9.84
N TYR A 127 9.48 -3.09 -10.13
CA TYR A 127 8.39 -2.59 -9.30
C TYR A 127 8.47 -3.10 -7.86
N ALA A 128 8.73 -4.39 -7.66
CA ALA A 128 8.87 -5.00 -6.34
C ALA A 128 10.03 -4.38 -5.54
N VAL A 129 11.18 -4.13 -6.16
CA VAL A 129 12.30 -3.42 -5.52
C VAL A 129 11.89 -2.02 -5.06
N CYS A 130 11.22 -1.25 -5.91
CA CYS A 130 10.68 0.06 -5.53
C CYS A 130 9.69 -0.04 -4.35
N ALA A 131 8.79 -1.03 -4.38
CA ALA A 131 7.83 -1.28 -3.31
C ALA A 131 8.51 -1.67 -1.98
N MET A 132 9.60 -2.45 -2.03
CA MET A 132 10.39 -2.81 -0.85
C MET A 132 11.05 -1.58 -0.20
N TYR A 133 11.65 -0.68 -1.00
CA TYR A 133 12.20 0.58 -0.47
C TYR A 133 11.11 1.45 0.19
N LEU A 134 9.93 1.54 -0.43
CA LEU A 134 8.78 2.24 0.17
C LEU A 134 8.31 1.57 1.47
N GLY A 135 8.31 0.24 1.51
CA GLY A 135 7.99 -0.55 2.70
C GLY A 135 8.91 -0.24 3.87
N VAL A 136 10.22 -0.33 3.65
CA VAL A 136 11.24 -0.02 4.66
C VAL A 136 11.10 1.42 5.15
N ALA A 137 10.95 2.40 4.25
CA ALA A 137 10.77 3.79 4.63
C ALA A 137 9.49 4.00 5.48
N THR A 138 8.40 3.31 5.12
CA THR A 138 7.12 3.39 5.84
C THR A 138 7.21 2.78 7.22
N MET A 139 7.75 1.57 7.35
CA MET A 139 7.93 0.92 8.65
C MET A 139 8.88 1.70 9.55
N SER A 140 9.96 2.26 9.01
CA SER A 140 10.85 3.16 9.76
C SER A 140 10.11 4.38 10.30
N ALA A 141 9.28 5.03 9.47
CA ALA A 141 8.47 6.17 9.89
C ALA A 141 7.40 5.79 10.92
N VAL A 142 6.82 4.60 10.81
CA VAL A 142 5.84 4.08 11.77
C VAL A 142 6.50 3.86 13.14
N THR A 143 7.63 3.16 13.17
CA THR A 143 8.39 2.92 14.39
C THR A 143 8.80 4.23 15.06
N GLY A 144 9.35 5.19 14.30
CA GLY A 144 9.77 6.48 14.85
C GLY A 144 8.62 7.28 15.48
N LYS A 145 7.43 7.25 14.86
CA LYS A 145 6.24 7.90 15.43
C LYS A 145 5.70 7.17 16.66
N LEU A 146 5.71 5.84 16.67
CA LEU A 146 5.32 5.05 17.84
C LEU A 146 6.24 5.34 19.03
N THR A 147 7.56 5.37 18.81
CA THR A 147 8.53 5.74 19.85
C THR A 147 8.28 7.15 20.40
N ALA A 148 7.98 8.13 19.54
CA ALA A 148 7.66 9.48 19.97
C ALA A 148 6.38 9.54 20.83
N ILE A 149 5.34 8.80 20.47
CA ILE A 149 4.09 8.70 21.24
C ILE A 149 4.35 8.07 22.62
N LEU A 150 5.12 6.98 22.68
CA LEU A 150 5.47 6.32 23.93
C LEU A 150 6.31 7.21 24.85
N ALA A 151 7.27 7.95 24.28
CA ALA A 151 8.07 8.91 25.03
C ALA A 151 7.20 10.01 25.66
N GLN A 152 6.23 10.55 24.90
CA GLN A 152 5.28 11.54 25.42
C GLN A 152 4.40 10.97 26.55
N PHE A 153 3.94 9.72 26.40
CA PHE A 153 3.14 9.06 27.42
C PHE A 153 3.93 8.90 28.74
N ASN A 154 5.14 8.36 28.66
CA ASN A 154 6.02 8.17 29.84
C ASN A 154 6.39 9.50 30.50
N GLN A 155 6.64 10.55 29.71
CA GLN A 155 6.94 11.88 30.24
C GLN A 155 5.74 12.45 31.02
N ASN A 156 4.53 12.33 30.47
CA ASN A 156 3.31 12.80 31.15
C ASN A 156 3.04 12.03 32.44
N GLU A 157 3.28 10.72 32.45
CA GLU A 157 3.15 9.88 33.64
C GLU A 157 4.17 10.28 34.73
N ASN A 158 5.43 10.51 34.36
CA ASN A 158 6.46 10.94 35.31
C ASN A 158 6.13 12.30 35.93
N ILE A 159 5.62 13.25 35.15
CA ILE A 159 5.17 14.56 35.66
C ILE A 159 3.99 14.38 36.62
N ALA A 160 3.04 13.49 36.31
CA ALA A 160 1.90 13.23 37.18
C ALA A 160 2.31 12.58 38.51
N ARG A 161 3.35 11.74 38.53
CA ARG A 161 3.91 11.13 39.75
C ARG A 161 4.69 12.11 40.64
N GLN A 162 5.15 13.24 40.09
CA GLN A 162 5.91 14.27 40.81
C GLN A 162 5.04 15.37 41.43
N ARG A 163 3.73 15.38 41.15
CA ARG A 163 2.74 16.28 41.75
C ARG A 163 2.01 15.61 42.90
#